data_AF-A0A7S3RBK3-F1
#
_entry.id   AF-A0A7S3RBK3-F1
#
_cell.length_a   1.000
_cell.length_b   1.000
_cell.length_c   1.000
_cell.angle_alpha   90.00
_cell.angle_beta   90.00
_cell.angle_gamma   90.00
#
_symmetry.space_group_name_H-M   'P 1'
#
loop_
_entity.id
_entity.type
_entity.pdbx_description
1 polymer ?
#
loop_
_entity_poly.entity_id
_entity_poly.type
_entity_poly.pdbx_seq_one_letter_code
_entity_poly.pdbx_strand_id
1 'polypeptide(L)'
;MAAAFLVCSLGLLAGARLSGVRMCEMSGEEVFDAQIRALRAWRQRVGHADVPLGSALGRWVYSQRRLREQAKLAPERVEALDALGLRWKIDPDDVPWEEMVDRFRAFYAEYGHGRVPKKYEVDPLLGAWVCAV
;
A
#
# COMPACT_ATOMS: atom_id res chain seq x y z
N MET A 1 -27.99 -19.20 -44.80
CA MET A 1 -27.17 -17.98 -44.78
C MET A 1 -25.71 -18.42 -44.90
N ALA A 2 -25.22 -18.50 -46.14
CA ALA A 2 -24.10 -17.68 -46.68
C ALA A 2 -22.73 -18.07 -46.07
N ALA A 3 -22.00 -19.04 -46.66
CA ALA A 3 -21.05 -18.93 -47.79
C ALA A 3 -19.76 -18.15 -47.40
N ALA A 4 -18.62 -18.87 -47.25
CA ALA A 4 -17.46 -18.90 -48.17
C ALA A 4 -16.52 -17.68 -48.00
N PHE A 5 -15.19 -17.80 -47.86
CA PHE A 5 -14.26 -18.27 -48.87
C PHE A 5 -12.81 -18.41 -48.34
N LEU A 6 -12.08 -19.32 -48.99
CA LEU A 6 -10.67 -19.26 -49.42
C LEU A 6 -9.51 -19.46 -48.43
N VAL A 7 -8.98 -20.68 -48.56
CA VAL A 7 -7.59 -21.11 -48.41
C VAL A 7 -6.60 -20.08 -48.98
N CYS A 8 -5.52 -19.77 -48.26
CA CYS A 8 -4.30 -19.27 -48.89
C CYS A 8 -3.05 -19.86 -48.20
N SER A 9 -2.65 -20.99 -48.73
CA SER A 9 -1.29 -21.49 -49.01
C SER A 9 -0.09 -20.75 -48.40
N LEU A 10 0.74 -21.54 -47.71
CA LEU A 10 2.21 -21.54 -47.67
C LEU A 10 2.90 -20.41 -48.48
N GLY A 11 3.43 -19.43 -47.74
CA GLY A 11 4.50 -18.55 -48.16
C GLY A 11 5.65 -18.65 -47.16
N LEU A 12 6.57 -19.59 -47.39
CA LEU A 12 7.91 -19.53 -46.83
C LEU A 12 8.62 -18.33 -47.48
N LEU A 13 9.21 -17.42 -46.69
CA LEU A 13 10.42 -16.61 -46.96
C LEU A 13 10.49 -15.44 -45.96
N ALA A 14 11.65 -15.24 -45.32
CA ALA A 14 12.06 -13.90 -44.88
C ALA A 14 12.15 -13.69 -43.36
N GLY A 15 13.32 -13.86 -42.74
CA GLY A 15 13.50 -13.73 -41.29
C GLY A 15 13.30 -12.32 -40.68
N ALA A 16 12.85 -12.29 -39.42
CA ALA A 16 13.13 -11.29 -38.39
C ALA A 16 12.62 -11.84 -37.04
N ARG A 17 13.50 -12.32 -36.15
CA ARG A 17 14.12 -11.60 -35.02
C ARG A 17 13.25 -11.57 -33.75
N LEU A 18 13.68 -12.38 -32.78
CA LEU A 18 13.54 -12.31 -31.32
C LEU A 18 12.55 -11.28 -30.72
N SER A 19 11.59 -11.76 -29.91
CA SER A 19 11.47 -11.41 -28.47
C SER A 19 10.09 -11.77 -27.95
N GLY A 20 9.96 -12.98 -27.41
CA GLY A 20 8.77 -13.45 -26.69
C GLY A 20 8.81 -13.10 -25.21
N VAL A 21 8.94 -11.82 -24.86
CA VAL A 21 8.56 -11.33 -23.52
C VAL A 21 7.45 -10.33 -23.76
N ARG A 22 6.21 -10.76 -23.57
CA ARG A 22 5.09 -9.82 -23.40
C ARG A 22 5.34 -9.10 -22.09
N MET A 23 5.86 -7.89 -22.17
CA MET A 23 5.71 -6.91 -21.10
C MET A 23 4.20 -6.77 -20.87
N CYS A 24 3.70 -7.40 -19.81
CA CYS A 24 2.34 -7.19 -19.38
C CYS A 24 2.35 -5.82 -18.68
N GLU A 25 1.90 -4.80 -19.40
CA GLU A 25 1.71 -3.47 -18.85
C GLU A 25 0.59 -3.57 -17.82
N MET A 26 0.97 -3.64 -16.54
CA MET A 26 0.01 -3.73 -15.43
C MET A 26 -0.84 -2.46 -15.43
N SER A 27 -2.16 -2.61 -15.44
CA SER A 27 -3.07 -1.47 -15.36
C SER A 27 -2.92 -0.74 -14.03
N GLY A 28 -3.21 0.57 -14.01
CA GLY A 28 -3.18 1.36 -12.78
C GLY A 28 -4.16 0.90 -11.70
N GLU A 29 -5.14 0.08 -12.05
CA GLU A 29 -6.10 -0.56 -11.13
C GLU A 29 -5.50 -1.79 -10.47
N GLU A 30 -4.89 -2.70 -11.23
CA GLU A 30 -4.24 -3.90 -10.67
C GLU A 30 -3.12 -3.55 -9.68
N VAL A 31 -2.37 -2.49 -9.99
CA VAL A 31 -1.33 -1.96 -9.10
C VAL A 31 -1.95 -1.40 -7.82
N PHE A 32 -3.07 -0.69 -7.90
CA PHE A 32 -3.78 -0.15 -6.74
C PHE A 32 -4.30 -1.29 -5.85
N ASP A 33 -4.93 -2.30 -6.43
CA ASP A 33 -5.46 -3.44 -5.70
C ASP A 33 -4.38 -4.25 -4.99
N ALA A 34 -3.20 -4.39 -5.61
CA ALA A 34 -2.05 -5.00 -4.96
C ALA A 34 -1.62 -4.24 -3.70
N GLN A 35 -1.62 -2.91 -3.74
CA GLN A 35 -1.26 -2.09 -2.59
C GLN A 35 -2.35 -2.10 -1.51
N ILE A 36 -3.62 -2.14 -1.88
CA ILE A 36 -4.74 -2.34 -0.95
C ILE A 36 -4.59 -3.68 -0.21
N ARG A 37 -4.25 -4.77 -0.91
CA ARG A 37 -3.96 -6.06 -0.27
C ARG A 37 -2.78 -5.98 0.69
N ALA A 38 -1.71 -5.30 0.29
CA ALA A 38 -0.53 -5.10 1.14
C ALA A 38 -0.86 -4.28 2.41
N LEU A 39 -1.65 -3.22 2.28
CA LEU A 39 -2.09 -2.40 3.41
C LEU A 39 -3.00 -3.17 4.37
N ARG A 40 -3.88 -4.01 3.85
CA ARG A 40 -4.71 -4.90 4.68
C ARG A 40 -3.84 -5.89 5.47
N ALA A 41 -2.86 -6.51 4.83
CA ALA A 41 -1.94 -7.43 5.49
C ALA A 41 -1.10 -6.71 6.57
N TRP A 42 -0.64 -5.49 6.30
CA TRP A 42 0.05 -4.65 7.29
C TRP A 42 -0.83 -4.43 8.52
N ARG A 43 -2.08 -3.99 8.32
CA ARG A 43 -3.02 -3.75 9.42
C ARG A 43 -3.30 -5.01 10.23
N GLN A 44 -3.43 -6.18 9.60
CA GLN A 44 -3.65 -7.44 10.32
C GLN A 44 -2.47 -7.82 11.21
N ARG A 45 -1.24 -7.49 10.80
CA ARG A 45 -0.02 -7.80 11.55
C ARG A 45 0.23 -6.82 12.69
N VAL A 46 0.08 -5.51 12.42
CA VAL A 46 0.48 -4.44 13.36
C VAL A 46 -0.71 -3.91 14.18
N GLY A 47 -1.93 -4.05 13.66
CA GLY A 47 -3.17 -3.55 14.29
C GLY A 47 -3.67 -2.22 13.73
N HIS A 48 -2.82 -1.44 13.07
CA HIS A 48 -3.17 -0.12 12.50
C HIS A 48 -2.73 0.04 11.05
N ALA A 49 -3.31 1.03 10.35
CA ALA A 49 -2.99 1.36 8.97
C ALA A 49 -1.88 2.42 8.82
N ASP A 50 -1.25 2.85 9.92
CA ASP A 50 -0.08 3.74 9.83
C ASP A 50 1.15 2.94 9.40
N VAL A 51 1.60 3.21 8.17
CA VAL A 51 2.76 2.55 7.58
C VAL A 51 3.95 3.53 7.59
N PRO A 52 5.13 3.13 8.07
CA PRO A 52 6.31 4.00 8.11
C PRO A 52 6.78 4.37 6.68
N LEU A 53 7.14 5.64 6.51
CA LEU A 53 7.59 6.22 5.22
C LEU A 53 8.83 5.53 4.64
N GLY A 54 9.65 4.88 5.48
CA GLY A 54 10.83 4.12 5.05
C GLY A 54 10.49 2.95 4.10
N SER A 55 9.26 2.44 4.16
CA SER A 55 8.81 1.32 3.33
C SER A 55 8.22 1.76 1.98
N ALA A 56 8.20 0.84 0.99
CA ALA A 56 7.56 1.10 -0.30
C ALA A 56 6.05 1.37 -0.16
N LEU A 57 5.37 0.62 0.71
CA LEU A 57 3.95 0.80 1.02
C LEU A 57 3.70 2.16 1.71
N GLY A 58 4.58 2.58 2.63
CA GLY A 58 4.48 3.88 3.28
C GLY A 58 4.62 5.05 2.31
N ARG A 59 5.55 4.95 1.34
CA ARG A 59 5.64 5.92 0.24
C ARG A 59 4.39 5.94 -0.62
N TRP A 60 3.81 4.78 -0.93
CA TRP A 60 2.57 4.71 -1.68
C TRP A 60 1.40 5.35 -0.92
N VAL A 61 1.24 5.06 0.38
CA VAL A 61 0.24 5.70 1.27
C VAL A 61 0.43 7.22 1.28
N TYR A 62 1.67 7.68 1.43
CA TYR A 62 1.99 9.10 1.36
C TYR A 62 1.54 9.73 0.03
N SER A 63 1.80 9.06 -1.09
CA SER A 63 1.32 9.51 -2.41
C SER A 63 -0.22 9.60 -2.45
N GLN A 64 -0.95 8.64 -1.86
CA GLN A 64 -2.42 8.69 -1.83
C GLN A 64 -2.92 9.90 -1.03
N ARG A 65 -2.29 10.21 0.13
CA ARG A 65 -2.62 11.42 0.91
C ARG A 65 -2.43 12.69 0.10
N ARG A 66 -1.31 12.80 -0.63
CA ARG A 66 -1.01 13.94 -1.51
C ARG A 66 -2.01 14.07 -2.66
N LEU A 67 -2.42 12.96 -3.27
CA LEU A 67 -3.43 12.98 -4.34
C LEU A 67 -4.80 13.43 -3.81
N ARG A 68 -5.19 12.99 -2.61
CA ARG A 68 -6.44 13.43 -1.96
C ARG A 68 -6.41 14.92 -1.62
N GLU A 69 -5.32 15.43 -1.06
CA GLU A 69 -5.14 16.87 -0.78
C GLU A 69 -5.30 17.72 -2.04
N GLN A 70 -4.88 17.20 -3.19
CA GLN A 70 -5.00 17.86 -4.49
C GLN A 70 -6.35 17.61 -5.18
N ALA A 71 -7.29 16.91 -4.54
CA ALA A 71 -8.56 16.45 -5.13
C ALA A 71 -8.39 15.66 -6.45
N LYS A 72 -7.27 14.93 -6.58
CA LYS A 72 -6.93 14.09 -7.76
C LYS A 72 -7.12 12.59 -7.51
N LEU A 73 -7.46 12.20 -6.28
CA LEU A 73 -7.72 10.82 -5.94
C LEU A 73 -9.18 10.49 -6.26
N ALA A 74 -9.40 9.42 -7.03
CA ALA A 74 -10.75 8.95 -7.37
C ALA A 74 -11.57 8.64 -6.10
N PRO A 75 -12.86 9.00 -6.04
CA PRO A 75 -13.71 8.77 -4.86
C PRO A 75 -13.72 7.32 -4.39
N GLU A 76 -13.75 6.35 -5.31
CA GLU A 76 -13.78 4.92 -5.01
C GLU A 76 -12.48 4.47 -4.29
N ARG A 77 -11.35 5.11 -4.63
CA ARG A 77 -10.06 4.86 -3.97
C ARG A 77 -10.02 5.45 -2.57
N VAL A 78 -10.66 6.60 -2.36
CA VAL A 78 -10.81 7.21 -1.03
C VAL A 78 -11.63 6.27 -0.14
N GLU A 79 -12.79 5.82 -0.61
CA GLU A 79 -13.66 4.89 0.12
C GLU A 79 -12.95 3.58 0.48
N ALA A 80 -12.17 3.01 -0.45
CA ALA A 80 -11.39 1.81 -0.20
C ALA A 80 -10.34 1.99 0.91
N LEU A 81 -9.70 3.16 0.98
CA LEU A 81 -8.70 3.49 2.00
C LEU A 81 -9.34 3.82 3.36
N ASP A 82 -10.49 4.50 3.34
CA ASP A 82 -11.29 4.79 4.53
C ASP A 82 -11.81 3.52 5.18
N ALA A 83 -12.28 2.54 4.40
CA ALA A 83 -12.70 1.24 4.89
C ALA A 83 -11.56 0.46 5.59
N LEU A 84 -10.31 0.74 5.21
CA LEU A 84 -9.13 0.17 5.87
C LEU A 84 -8.73 0.93 7.15
N GLY A 85 -9.39 2.05 7.48
CA GLY A 85 -9.08 2.88 8.62
C GLY A 85 -7.82 3.72 8.42
N LEU A 86 -7.48 4.06 7.17
CA LEU A 86 -6.32 4.88 6.88
C LEU A 86 -6.56 6.32 7.35
N ARG A 87 -5.74 6.79 8.29
CA ARG A 87 -5.73 8.20 8.65
C ARG A 87 -5.09 9.04 7.54
N TRP A 88 -5.79 10.09 7.12
CA TRP A 88 -5.31 11.01 6.09
C TRP A 88 -4.27 12.00 6.61
N LYS A 89 -4.33 12.32 7.90
CA LYS A 89 -3.33 13.10 8.64
C LYS A 89 -2.83 12.24 9.79
N ILE A 90 -1.51 12.16 9.95
CA ILE A 90 -0.89 11.56 11.12
C ILE A 90 -0.37 12.72 11.95
N ASP A 91 -1.13 13.09 12.98
CA ASP A 91 -0.66 13.95 14.05
C ASP A 91 -0.54 13.09 15.31
N PRO A 92 0.62 13.06 16.00
CA PRO A 92 0.74 12.37 17.28
C PRO A 92 -0.30 12.82 18.31
N ASP A 93 -0.74 14.07 18.24
CA ASP A 93 -1.72 14.63 19.17
C ASP A 93 -3.16 14.21 18.82
N ASP A 94 -3.41 13.80 17.58
CA ASP A 94 -4.73 13.35 17.10
C ASP A 94 -4.97 11.85 17.38
N VAL A 95 -3.97 11.09 17.86
CA VAL A 95 -4.17 9.68 18.19
C VAL A 95 -4.67 9.54 19.63
N PRO A 96 -5.83 8.90 19.86
CA PRO A 96 -6.36 8.71 21.20
C PRO A 96 -5.34 8.03 22.12
N TRP A 97 -5.23 8.52 23.36
CA TRP A 97 -4.33 7.97 24.37
C TRP A 97 -4.45 6.45 24.51
N GLU A 98 -5.68 5.93 24.50
CA GLU A 98 -5.98 4.50 24.62
C GLU A 98 -5.37 3.69 23.46
N GLU A 99 -5.42 4.20 22.24
CA GLU A 99 -4.80 3.56 21.07
C GLU A 99 -3.27 3.51 21.21
N MET A 100 -2.65 4.59 21.69
CA MET A 100 -1.20 4.63 21.94
C MET A 100 -0.77 3.68 23.06
N VAL A 101 -1.57 3.58 24.13
CA VAL A 101 -1.36 2.61 25.20
C VAL A 101 -1.45 1.18 24.67
N ASP A 102 -2.41 0.88 23.80
CA ASP A 102 -2.53 -0.46 23.20
C ASP A 102 -1.34 -0.80 22.30
N ARG A 103 -0.83 0.17 21.52
CA ARG A 103 0.43 0.01 20.77
C ARG A 103 1.61 -0.27 21.69
N PHE A 104 1.72 0.46 22.80
CA PHE A 104 2.77 0.25 23.78
C PHE A 104 2.67 -1.13 24.45
N ARG A 105 1.45 -1.60 24.76
CA ARG A 105 1.20 -2.96 25.28
C ARG A 105 1.64 -4.03 24.27
N ALA A 106 1.34 -3.84 22.99
CA ALA A 106 1.79 -4.75 21.94
C ALA A 106 3.32 -4.81 21.86
N PHE A 107 4.00 -3.65 21.91
CA PHE A 107 5.46 -3.58 22.00
C PHE A 107 5.99 -4.32 23.23
N TYR A 108 5.41 -4.07 24.41
CA TYR A 108 5.84 -4.72 25.64
C TYR A 108 5.67 -6.24 25.58
N ALA A 109 4.58 -6.73 24.97
CA ALA A 109 4.34 -8.15 24.80
C ALA A 109 5.35 -8.82 23.85
N GLU A 110 5.83 -8.11 22.82
CA GLU A 110 6.82 -8.62 21.86
C GLU A 110 8.24 -8.61 22.41
N TYR A 111 8.67 -7.52 23.04
CA TYR A 111 10.07 -7.33 23.47
C TYR A 111 10.31 -7.62 24.96
N GLY A 112 9.25 -7.72 25.77
CA GLY A 112 9.35 -7.98 27.21
C GLY A 112 9.83 -6.78 28.04
N HIS A 113 9.90 -5.58 27.46
CA HIS A 113 10.32 -4.36 28.15
C HIS A 113 9.69 -3.10 27.56
N GLY A 114 9.66 -2.01 28.34
CA GLY A 114 9.11 -0.71 27.92
C GLY A 114 10.10 0.25 27.23
N ARG A 115 11.32 -0.19 26.91
CA ARG A 115 12.35 0.67 26.30
C ARG A 115 12.14 0.81 24.79
N VAL A 116 11.16 1.63 24.40
CA VAL A 116 10.89 1.92 22.99
C VAL A 116 11.97 2.86 22.43
N PRO A 117 12.66 2.49 21.33
CA PRO A 117 13.59 3.40 20.68
C PRO A 117 12.88 4.65 20.14
N LYS A 118 13.49 5.83 20.29
CA LYS A 118 12.95 7.08 19.73
C LYS A 118 12.66 6.99 18.22
N LYS A 119 13.53 6.28 17.48
CA LYS A 119 13.38 5.97 16.05
C LYS A 119 12.94 4.52 15.88
N TYR A 120 11.77 4.16 16.40
CA TYR A 120 11.25 2.81 16.23
C TYR A 120 10.78 2.61 14.78
N GLU A 121 11.41 1.70 14.05
CA GLU A 121 11.18 1.56 12.60
C GLU A 121 9.79 1.00 12.25
N VAL A 122 9.25 0.13 13.12
CA VAL A 122 7.94 -0.51 12.90
C VAL A 122 6.82 0.49 13.14
N ASP A 123 6.89 1.22 14.25
CA ASP A 123 5.96 2.30 14.59
C ASP A 123 6.71 3.56 15.06
N PRO A 124 7.11 4.44 14.14
CA PRO A 124 7.77 5.69 14.48
C PRO A 124 6.92 6.61 15.38
N LEU A 125 5.58 6.48 15.30
CA LEU A 125 4.67 7.29 16.09
C LEU A 125 4.75 6.89 17.57
N LEU A 126 4.78 5.59 17.85
CA LEU A 126 5.00 5.06 19.19
C LEU A 126 6.34 5.53 19.78
N GLY A 127 7.42 5.49 18.99
CA GLY A 127 8.74 5.96 19.43
C GLY A 127 8.77 7.46 19.75
N ALA A 128 8.07 8.28 18.96
CA ALA A 128 7.92 9.71 19.23
C ALA A 128 7.08 9.97 20.48
N TRP A 129 5.96 9.26 20.64
CA TRP A 129 5.05 9.39 21.77
C TRP A 129 5.69 9.02 23.10
N VAL A 130 6.38 7.87 23.20
CA VAL A 130 7.10 7.47 24.42
C VAL A 130 8.23 8.45 24.79
N CYS A 131 8.80 9.16 23.80
CA CYS A 131 9.83 10.16 24.05
C CYS A 131 9.25 11.51 24.54
N ALA A 132 7.97 11.76 24.28
CA ALA A 132 7.30 13.03 24.58
C ALA A 132 6.48 13.01 25.88
N VAL A 133 6.06 11.82 26.34
CA VAL A 133 5.40 11.56 27.63
C VAL A 133 6.43 11.41 28.74
#